data_AF-F9U9R2-F1
#
_entry.id   AF-F9U9R2-F1
#
_cell.length_a   1.000
_cell.length_b   1.000
_cell.length_c   1.000
_cell.angle_alpha   90.00
_cell.angle_beta   90.00
_cell.angle_gamma   90.00
#
_symmetry.space_group_name_H-M   'P 1'
#
loop_
_entity.id
_entity.type
_entity.pdbx_description
1 polymer ?
#
loop_
_entity_poly.entity_id
_entity_poly.type
_entity_poly.pdbx_seq_one_letter_code
_entity_poly.pdbx_strand_id
1 'polypeptide(L)' 'MPEPINVLGEPVQTCSPESPVGFARCGTAETALQAIGSHTRCDRADLS' A
#
# COMPACT_ATOMS: atom_id res chain seq x y z
N MET A 1 -5.25 -13.34 8.67
CA MET A 1 -4.92 -11.96 9.04
C MET A 1 -6.16 -11.11 8.80
N PRO A 2 -6.46 -10.10 9.63
CA PRO A 2 -7.55 -9.19 9.34
C PRO A 2 -7.33 -8.51 7.98
N GLU A 3 -8.41 -8.21 7.27
CA GLU A 3 -8.33 -7.50 5.99
C GLU A 3 -7.78 -6.08 6.21
N PRO A 4 -6.87 -5.61 5.34
CA PRO A 4 -6.27 -4.30 5.49
C PRO A 4 -7.30 -3.20 5.22
N ILE A 5 -7.30 -2.18 6.09
CA ILE A 5 -8.20 -1.02 6.00
C ILE A 5 -7.42 0.27 5.71
N ASN A 6 -8.03 1.17 4.95
CA ASN A 6 -7.51 2.50 4.66
C ASN A 6 -7.80 3.46 5.84
N VAL A 7 -7.33 4.70 5.73
CA VAL A 7 -7.52 5.74 6.76
C VAL A 7 -9.00 6.16 6.96
N LEU A 8 -9.89 5.78 6.04
CA LEU A 8 -11.33 6.01 6.13
C LEU A 8 -12.08 4.83 6.77
N GLY A 9 -11.38 3.75 7.13
CA GLY A 9 -11.99 2.53 7.69
C GLY A 9 -12.59 1.60 6.63
N GLU A 10 -12.28 1.81 5.36
CA GLU A 10 -12.77 1.00 4.23
C GLU A 10 -11.69 0.01 3.76
N PRO A 11 -12.03 -1.02 2.98
CA PRO A 11 -11.03 -1.93 2.41
C PRO A 11 -9.94 -1.18 1.62
N VAL A 12 -8.68 -1.58 1.80
CA VAL A 12 -7.56 -0.99 1.04
C VAL A 12 -7.74 -1.24 -0.46
N GLN A 13 -7.60 -0.17 -1.24
CA GLN A 13 -7.70 -0.20 -2.69
C GLN A 13 -6.31 -0.33 -3.33
N THR A 14 -6.27 -0.80 -4.58
CA THR A 14 -5.05 -0.83 -5.39
C THR A 14 -4.52 0.58 -5.60
N CYS A 15 -3.26 0.81 -5.23
CA CYS A 15 -2.59 2.09 -5.34
C CYS A 15 -1.97 2.37 -6.71
N SER A 16 -1.58 1.32 -7.45
CA SER A 16 -1.09 1.46 -8.84
C SER A 16 -1.50 0.23 -9.67
N PRO A 17 -2.25 0.40 -10.77
CA PRO A 17 -2.65 -0.71 -11.63
C PRO A 17 -1.57 -1.13 -12.63
N GLU A 18 -0.60 -0.26 -12.93
CA GLU A 18 0.39 -0.47 -14.00
C GLU A 18 1.72 -1.03 -13.50
N SER A 19 2.03 -0.83 -12.21
CA SER A 19 3.24 -1.35 -11.57
C SER A 19 2.91 -1.87 -10.18
N PRO A 20 3.22 -3.13 -9.85
CA PRO A 20 2.95 -3.66 -8.52
C PRO A 20 3.78 -2.93 -7.47
N VAL A 21 3.14 -2.01 -6.76
CA VAL A 21 3.68 -1.29 -5.61
C VAL A 21 3.48 -2.07 -4.31
N GLY A 22 3.97 -1.52 -3.19
CA GLY A 22 3.84 -2.13 -1.87
C GLY A 22 4.98 -3.07 -1.50
N PHE A 23 5.03 -3.44 -0.21
CA PHE A 23 6.02 -4.38 0.31
C PHE A 23 5.89 -5.76 -0.35
N ALA A 24 4.66 -6.28 -0.44
CA ALA A 24 4.37 -7.58 -1.03
C ALA A 24 4.28 -7.56 -2.57
N ARG A 25 4.49 -6.40 -3.23
CA ARG A 25 4.38 -6.24 -4.70
C ARG A 25 3.01 -6.68 -5.25
N CYS A 26 1.95 -6.44 -4.48
CA CYS A 26 0.56 -6.76 -4.84
C CYS A 26 -0.23 -5.55 -5.32
N GLY A 27 0.39 -4.36 -5.39
CA GLY A 27 -0.26 -3.13 -5.85
C GLY A 27 -0.94 -2.32 -4.75
N THR A 28 -0.91 -2.75 -3.50
CA THR A 28 -1.46 -2.04 -2.33
C THR A 28 -0.33 -1.59 -1.39
N ALA A 29 -0.55 -0.56 -0.56
CA ALA A 29 0.40 -0.19 0.51
C ALA A 29 0.12 -0.95 1.81
N GLU A 30 -0.07 -2.27 1.71
CA GLU A 30 -0.17 -3.12 2.90
C GLU A 30 1.19 -3.31 3.57
N THR A 31 1.15 -3.54 4.88
CA THR A 31 2.34 -3.76 5.71
C THR A 31 2.19 -5.04 6.52
N ALA A 32 3.32 -5.58 6.97
CA ALA A 32 3.39 -6.76 7.83
C ALA A 32 4.53 -6.56 8.83
N LEU A 33 4.65 -7.45 9.83
CA LEU A 33 5.76 -7.40 10.81
C LEU A 33 7.15 -7.40 10.15
N GLN A 34 7.26 -7.99 8.95
CA GLN A 34 8.49 -8.06 8.17
C GLN A 34 8.77 -6.77 7.37
N ALA A 35 7.77 -5.90 7.18
CA ALA A 35 7.87 -4.66 6.43
C ALA A 35 8.35 -3.52 7.35
N ILE A 36 9.60 -3.62 7.83
CA ILE A 36 10.20 -2.68 8.79
C ILE A 36 10.15 -1.22 8.30
N GLY A 37 10.18 -1.01 6.98
CA GLY A 37 10.06 0.32 6.35
C GLY A 37 8.66 0.93 6.36
N SER A 38 7.62 0.18 6.75
CA SER A 38 6.22 0.63 6.86
C SER A 38 5.72 1.47 5.68
N HIS A 39 5.86 0.93 4.46
CA HIS A 39 5.36 1.54 3.23
C HIS A 39 3.82 1.49 3.14
N THR A 40 3.16 2.24 4.03
CA THR A 40 1.69 2.29 4.19
C THR A 40 1.05 3.49 3.50
N ARG A 41 1.85 4.39 2.94
CA ARG A 41 1.39 5.58 2.23
C ARG A 41 1.42 5.35 0.72
N CYS A 42 0.29 5.58 0.08
CA CYS A 42 0.22 5.73 -1.37
C CYS A 42 0.27 7.21 -1.72
N ASP A 43 1.19 7.59 -2.60
CA ASP A 43 1.38 8.96 -3.05
C ASP A 43 1.76 8.97 -4.53
N ARG A 44 1.53 10.09 -5.21
CA ARG A 44 1.98 10.26 -6.60
C ARG A 44 3.38 10.86 -6.55
N ALA A 45 4.36 10.17 -7.12
CA ALA A 45 5.68 10.73 -7.29
C ALA A 45 5.60 11.91 -8.28
N ASP A 46 5.70 13.12 -7.77
CA ASP A 46 5.90 14.32 -8.59
C ASP A 46 7.41 14.44 -8.87
N LEU A 47 7.79 14.36 -10.15
CA LEU A 47 9.18 14.39 -10.61
C LEU A 47 9.55 15.75 -11.23
N SER A 48 8.79 16.81 -10.91
CA SER A 48 9.02 18.18 -11.37
C SER A 48 10.36 18.77 -10.91
#